data_AF-A0A8H7SU22-F1
#
_entry.id   AF-A0A8H7SU22-F1
#
_cell.length_a   1.000
_cell.length_b   1.000
_cell.length_c   1.000
_cell.angle_alpha   90.00
_cell.angle_beta   90.00
_cell.angle_gamma   90.00
#
_symmetry.space_group_name_H-M   'P 1'
#
loop_
_entity.id
_entity.type
_entity.pdbx_description
1 polymer ?
#
loop_
_entity_poly.entity_id
_entity_poly.type
_entity_poly.pdbx_seq_one_letter_code
_entity_poly.pdbx_strand_id
1 'polypeptide(L)'
;MSVSDIHNEISSSDIIKNIIEDLFSYDTIKRKYILEYYFFQDASLCSPIMKKVLNIFKSVYTVWQTLNRKEPTITNIVFDGRTAVIHLTHNLSPTILPNFIYLKVPAITTLHFRETECDSGLLKIYKQEDSWTLEGLLQSVPLISFWYNNVLRVVMGKLMTTTGDILDSAVNHAQKMSMQSKEIQQIGHDLAIENLEKLDEYRSDLRVNYLEGIKNWQECYNEQDDYTFTPIK
;
A
#
# COMPACT_ATOMS: atom_id res chain seq x y z
N MET A 1 -32.69 9.83 -22.69
CA MET A 1 -31.27 9.86 -22.31
C MET A 1 -30.45 9.90 -23.57
N SER A 2 -29.56 10.89 -23.70
CA SER A 2 -28.69 11.03 -24.86
C SER A 2 -27.42 10.18 -24.68
N VAL A 3 -26.77 9.79 -25.78
CA VAL A 3 -25.55 8.96 -25.76
C VAL A 3 -24.38 9.68 -25.04
N SER A 4 -24.38 11.02 -25.06
CA SER A 4 -23.44 11.86 -24.29
C SER A 4 -23.63 11.78 -22.78
N ASP A 5 -24.87 11.63 -22.30
CA ASP A 5 -25.15 11.50 -20.86
C ASP A 5 -24.59 10.17 -20.33
N ILE A 6 -24.72 9.10 -21.11
CA ILE A 6 -24.25 7.75 -20.75
C ILE A 6 -22.72 7.70 -20.69
N HIS A 7 -22.01 8.35 -21.62
CA HIS A 7 -20.55 8.41 -21.58
C HIS A 7 -20.00 9.22 -20.41
N ASN A 8 -20.66 10.33 -20.04
CA ASN A 8 -20.29 11.12 -18.86
C ASN A 8 -20.58 10.41 -17.54
N GLU A 9 -21.69 9.66 -17.46
CA GLU A 9 -22.02 8.82 -16.29
C GLU A 9 -21.00 7.70 -16.08
N ILE A 10 -20.59 7.00 -17.15
CA ILE A 10 -19.56 5.95 -17.08
C ILE A 10 -18.23 6.53 -16.61
N SER A 11 -17.80 7.66 -17.19
CA SER A 11 -16.55 8.33 -16.80
C SER A 11 -16.58 8.81 -15.35
N SER A 12 -17.72 9.28 -14.86
CA SER A 12 -17.88 9.76 -13.49
C SER A 12 -17.94 8.60 -12.49
N SER A 13 -18.60 7.49 -12.84
CA SER A 13 -18.65 6.27 -12.04
C SER A 13 -17.26 5.65 -11.86
N ASP A 14 -16.45 5.62 -12.91
CA ASP A 14 -15.09 5.09 -12.86
C ASP A 14 -14.16 5.97 -11.99
N ILE A 15 -14.29 7.30 -12.09
CA ILE A 15 -13.56 8.23 -11.22
C ILE A 15 -13.93 8.03 -9.75
N ILE A 16 -15.23 7.95 -9.45
CA ILE A 16 -15.73 7.74 -8.09
C ILE A 16 -15.26 6.40 -7.54
N LYS A 17 -15.26 5.35 -8.38
CA LYS A 17 -14.73 4.04 -8.01
C LYS A 17 -13.26 4.12 -7.61
N ASN A 18 -12.41 4.77 -8.41
CA ASN A 18 -10.99 4.95 -8.09
C ASN A 18 -10.79 5.74 -6.79
N ILE A 19 -11.55 6.81 -6.58
CA ILE A 19 -11.52 7.60 -5.34
C ILE A 19 -11.84 6.73 -4.12
N ILE A 20 -12.86 5.88 -4.24
CA ILE A 20 -13.29 4.98 -3.15
C ILE A 20 -12.25 3.89 -2.90
N GLU A 21 -11.72 3.26 -3.93
CA GLU A 21 -10.67 2.24 -3.80
C GLU A 21 -9.42 2.82 -3.13
N ASP A 22 -8.99 4.01 -3.54
CA ASP A 22 -7.85 4.71 -2.95
C ASP A 22 -8.14 5.20 -1.51
N LEU A 23 -9.38 5.55 -1.17
CA LEU A 23 -9.79 5.92 0.19
C LEU A 23 -9.65 4.76 1.17
N PHE A 24 -9.99 3.55 0.74
CA PHE A 24 -9.96 2.35 1.59
C PHE A 24 -8.66 1.56 1.49
N SER A 25 -7.80 1.91 0.54
CA SER A 25 -6.46 1.33 0.40
C SER A 25 -5.57 1.62 1.60
N TYR A 26 -4.63 0.71 1.83
CA TYR A 26 -3.52 0.90 2.76
C TYR A 26 -2.34 1.67 2.15
N ASP A 27 -2.42 2.09 0.89
CA ASP A 27 -1.49 3.08 0.36
C ASP A 27 -1.73 4.45 1.01
N THR A 28 -0.78 4.84 1.88
CA THR A 28 -0.86 6.07 2.66
C THR A 28 -0.79 7.33 1.79
N ILE A 29 -0.13 7.26 0.63
CA ILE A 29 0.03 8.39 -0.29
C ILE A 29 -1.30 8.63 -1.01
N LYS A 30 -1.85 7.56 -1.61
CA LYS A 30 -3.14 7.60 -2.29
C LYS A 30 -4.25 8.08 -1.35
N ARG A 31 -4.34 7.47 -0.17
CA ARG A 31 -5.39 7.84 0.79
C ARG A 31 -5.22 9.25 1.33
N LYS A 32 -3.99 9.70 1.61
CA LYS A 32 -3.73 11.09 2.03
C LYS A 32 -4.22 12.07 0.95
N TYR A 33 -3.93 11.78 -0.32
CA TYR A 33 -4.40 12.57 -1.44
C TYR A 33 -5.94 12.63 -1.47
N ILE A 34 -6.63 11.49 -1.32
CA ILE A 34 -8.10 11.49 -1.26
C ILE A 34 -8.64 12.35 -0.12
N LEU A 35 -8.09 12.18 1.09
CA LEU A 35 -8.52 12.92 2.29
C LEU A 35 -8.21 14.43 2.22
N GLU A 36 -7.25 14.86 1.41
CA GLU A 36 -6.87 16.27 1.26
C GLU A 36 -7.62 16.98 0.13
N TYR A 37 -7.83 16.30 -0.99
CA TYR A 37 -8.37 16.91 -2.20
C TYR A 37 -9.88 16.70 -2.34
N TYR A 38 -10.39 15.53 -1.94
CA TYR A 38 -11.77 15.14 -2.18
C TYR A 38 -12.68 15.28 -0.96
N PHE A 39 -12.15 15.56 0.23
CA PHE A 39 -12.95 15.87 1.41
C PHE A 39 -13.03 17.39 1.63
N PHE A 40 -14.19 17.86 2.10
CA PHE A 40 -14.29 19.20 2.65
C PHE A 40 -13.57 19.31 4.01
N GLN A 41 -13.08 20.51 4.33
CA GLN A 41 -12.47 20.77 5.63
C GLN A 41 -13.46 20.59 6.78
N ASP A 42 -14.74 20.89 6.57
CA ASP A 42 -15.85 20.73 7.52
C ASP A 42 -16.58 19.39 7.39
N ALA A 43 -15.99 18.41 6.69
CA ALA A 43 -16.61 17.12 6.51
C ALA A 43 -16.94 16.47 7.87
N SER A 44 -17.98 15.62 7.90
CA SER A 44 -18.43 14.95 9.13
C SER A 44 -18.52 13.43 8.99
N LEU A 45 -17.93 12.71 9.97
CA LEU A 45 -17.92 11.25 10.03
C LEU A 45 -18.93 10.77 11.06
N CYS A 46 -19.88 9.95 10.64
CA CYS A 46 -20.74 9.19 11.53
C CYS A 46 -20.39 7.72 11.42
N SER A 47 -20.15 7.03 12.53
CA SER A 47 -19.98 5.57 12.53
C SER A 47 -20.73 4.93 13.69
N PRO A 48 -20.95 3.60 13.69
CA PRO A 48 -21.66 2.93 14.78
C PRO A 48 -20.91 3.05 16.12
N ILE A 49 -19.60 3.27 16.03
CA ILE A 49 -18.68 3.35 17.18
C ILE A 49 -18.47 4.81 17.64
N MET A 50 -18.55 5.78 16.72
CA MET A 50 -18.26 7.18 16.98
C MET A 50 -19.43 8.06 16.57
N LYS A 51 -20.02 8.76 17.55
CA LYS A 51 -21.02 9.80 17.28
C LYS A 51 -20.33 10.98 16.60
N LYS A 52 -20.92 11.45 15.49
CA LYS A 52 -20.52 12.55 14.61
C LYS A 52 -19.23 13.27 15.03
N VAL A 53 -18.14 13.02 14.31
CA VAL A 53 -16.84 13.66 14.55
C VAL A 53 -16.51 14.58 13.37
N LEU A 54 -16.25 15.87 13.66
CA LEU A 54 -15.75 16.83 12.67
C LEU A 54 -14.21 16.81 12.64
N ASN A 55 -13.63 17.01 11.46
CA ASN A 55 -12.22 17.36 11.24
C ASN A 55 -11.17 16.32 11.68
N ILE A 56 -11.56 15.08 12.03
CA ILE A 56 -10.62 14.06 12.55
C ILE A 56 -10.51 12.84 11.61
N PHE A 57 -11.09 12.90 10.41
CA PHE A 57 -11.03 11.84 9.41
C PHE A 57 -9.62 11.30 9.16
N LYS A 58 -8.65 12.20 8.98
CA LYS A 58 -7.25 11.84 8.75
C LYS A 58 -6.70 10.95 9.87
N SER A 59 -6.96 11.33 11.12
CA SER A 59 -6.52 10.56 12.29
C SER A 59 -7.27 9.22 12.38
N VAL A 60 -8.58 9.19 12.12
CA VAL A 60 -9.36 7.93 12.16
C VAL A 60 -8.84 6.91 11.15
N TYR A 61 -8.67 7.30 9.89
CA TYR A 61 -8.14 6.40 8.85
C TYR A 61 -6.71 5.94 9.15
N THR A 62 -5.87 6.84 9.67
CA THR A 62 -4.49 6.51 10.07
C THR A 62 -4.46 5.51 11.22
N VAL A 63 -5.28 5.74 12.26
CA VAL A 63 -5.42 4.82 13.40
C VAL A 63 -5.91 3.46 12.92
N TRP A 64 -6.93 3.45 12.07
CA TRP A 64 -7.52 2.21 11.60
C TRP A 64 -6.53 1.35 10.82
N GLN A 65 -5.77 1.97 9.91
CA GLN A 65 -4.71 1.26 9.20
C GLN A 65 -3.61 0.77 10.16
N THR A 66 -3.14 1.62 11.06
CA THR A 66 -2.03 1.26 11.97
C THR A 66 -2.40 0.08 12.85
N LEU A 67 -3.65 0.04 13.30
CA LEU A 67 -4.15 -0.98 14.21
C LEU A 67 -4.58 -2.27 13.52
N ASN A 68 -4.68 -2.30 12.21
CA ASN A 68 -5.27 -3.42 11.51
C ASN A 68 -4.39 -3.88 10.34
N ARG A 69 -4.00 -5.15 10.31
CA ARG A 69 -3.07 -5.69 9.30
C ARG A 69 -3.65 -5.79 7.89
N LYS A 70 -4.97 -5.91 7.77
CA LYS A 70 -5.64 -6.19 6.49
C LYS A 70 -6.56 -5.05 6.12
N GLU A 71 -6.41 -4.56 4.90
CA GLU A 71 -7.31 -3.57 4.33
C GLU A 71 -8.73 -4.15 4.16
N PRO A 72 -9.78 -3.31 4.20
CA PRO A 72 -11.14 -3.75 3.94
C PRO A 72 -11.29 -4.23 2.49
N THR A 73 -12.19 -5.19 2.28
CA THR A 73 -12.52 -5.69 0.94
C THR A 73 -13.79 -5.02 0.46
N ILE A 74 -13.70 -4.21 -0.60
CA ILE A 74 -14.86 -3.61 -1.25
C ILE A 74 -15.55 -4.68 -2.09
N THR A 75 -16.86 -4.88 -1.88
CA THR A 75 -17.66 -5.86 -2.61
C THR A 75 -18.51 -5.21 -3.69
N ASN A 76 -19.03 -4.00 -3.43
CA ASN A 76 -19.83 -3.27 -4.40
C ASN A 76 -19.76 -1.76 -4.15
N ILE A 77 -19.84 -0.98 -5.21
CA ILE A 77 -19.93 0.49 -5.18
C ILE A 77 -21.10 0.88 -6.07
N VAL A 78 -22.06 1.62 -5.51
CA VAL A 78 -23.19 2.18 -6.24
C VAL A 78 -23.14 3.70 -6.09
N PHE A 79 -23.18 4.43 -7.19
CA PHE A 79 -23.15 5.89 -7.20
C PHE A 79 -24.31 6.45 -8.02
N ASP A 80 -25.03 7.41 -7.44
CA ASP A 80 -26.23 8.03 -8.05
C ASP A 80 -26.01 9.48 -8.52
N GLY A 81 -24.74 9.95 -8.53
CA GLY A 81 -24.38 11.34 -8.84
C GLY A 81 -24.19 12.23 -7.61
N ARG A 82 -24.76 11.87 -6.45
CA ARG A 82 -24.64 12.66 -5.20
C ARG A 82 -24.24 11.82 -3.99
N THR A 83 -24.51 10.54 -4.03
CA THR A 83 -24.29 9.60 -2.94
C THR A 83 -23.62 8.36 -3.49
N ALA A 84 -22.52 7.95 -2.89
CA ALA A 84 -21.94 6.64 -3.12
C ALA A 84 -22.28 5.73 -1.93
N VAL A 85 -22.83 4.56 -2.22
CA VAL A 85 -23.06 3.48 -1.25
C VAL A 85 -22.04 2.39 -1.53
N ILE A 86 -21.18 2.15 -0.55
CA ILE A 86 -20.09 1.19 -0.61
C ILE A 86 -20.41 0.03 0.29
N HIS A 87 -20.56 -1.15 -0.30
CA HIS A 87 -20.59 -2.40 0.45
C HIS A 87 -19.15 -2.89 0.62
N LEU A 88 -18.74 -3.10 1.86
CA LEU A 88 -17.39 -3.53 2.18
C LEU A 88 -17.37 -4.49 3.36
N THR A 89 -16.32 -5.29 3.44
CA THR A 89 -16.04 -6.15 4.58
C THR A 89 -14.81 -5.60 5.30
N HIS A 90 -14.99 -5.14 6.54
CA HIS A 90 -13.86 -4.81 7.39
C HIS A 90 -13.16 -6.10 7.84
N ASN A 91 -11.91 -6.22 7.42
CA ASN A 91 -11.02 -7.32 7.80
C ASN A 91 -10.32 -6.97 9.11
N LEU A 92 -11.00 -7.12 10.25
CA LEU A 92 -10.44 -6.83 11.57
C LEU A 92 -9.37 -7.85 11.93
N SER A 93 -8.11 -7.47 11.77
CA SER A 93 -6.90 -8.19 12.15
C SER A 93 -5.98 -7.29 12.99
N PRO A 94 -6.29 -7.09 14.28
CA PRO A 94 -5.52 -6.28 15.22
C PRO A 94 -4.01 -6.51 15.24
N THR A 95 -3.20 -5.47 14.96
CA THR A 95 -1.72 -5.56 14.98
C THR A 95 -1.16 -5.93 16.36
N ILE A 96 -1.88 -5.59 17.44
CA ILE A 96 -1.46 -5.90 18.83
C ILE A 96 -1.85 -7.30 19.30
N LEU A 97 -2.75 -7.99 18.59
CA LEU A 97 -3.18 -9.35 18.92
C LEU A 97 -2.48 -10.37 18.02
N PRO A 98 -2.38 -11.64 18.41
CA PRO A 98 -1.84 -12.69 17.55
C PRO A 98 -2.55 -12.78 16.19
N ASN A 99 -1.81 -13.19 15.14
CA ASN A 99 -2.29 -13.24 13.75
C ASN A 99 -3.52 -14.13 13.52
N PHE A 100 -3.79 -15.10 14.40
CA PHE A 100 -4.97 -15.96 14.29
C PHE A 100 -6.27 -15.24 14.68
N ILE A 101 -6.20 -14.10 15.37
CA ILE A 101 -7.37 -13.29 15.69
C ILE A 101 -7.73 -12.46 14.46
N TYR A 102 -8.74 -12.94 13.75
CA TYR A 102 -9.23 -12.35 12.53
C TYR A 102 -10.76 -12.42 12.49
N LEU A 103 -11.37 -11.29 12.15
CA LEU A 103 -12.81 -11.14 12.10
C LEU A 103 -13.20 -10.37 10.83
N LYS A 104 -14.23 -10.86 10.15
CA LYS A 104 -14.85 -10.19 9.00
C LYS A 104 -16.14 -9.53 9.46
N VAL A 105 -16.22 -8.22 9.33
CA VAL A 105 -17.44 -7.46 9.68
C VAL A 105 -17.99 -6.81 8.42
N PRO A 106 -19.12 -7.31 7.87
CA PRO A 106 -19.77 -6.65 6.75
C PRO A 106 -20.32 -5.28 7.18
N ALA A 107 -20.03 -4.27 6.37
CA ALA A 107 -20.34 -2.88 6.60
C ALA A 107 -20.81 -2.20 5.31
N ILE A 108 -21.50 -1.08 5.51
CA ILE A 108 -21.94 -0.18 4.47
C ILE A 108 -21.38 1.19 4.81
N THR A 109 -20.64 1.79 3.90
CA THR A 109 -20.24 3.19 4.00
C THR A 109 -21.00 3.99 2.96
N THR A 110 -21.62 5.08 3.38
CA THR A 110 -22.31 6.03 2.52
C THR A 110 -21.49 7.32 2.48
N LEU A 111 -21.02 7.71 1.29
CA LEU A 111 -20.35 8.99 1.05
C LEU A 111 -21.32 9.95 0.38
N HIS A 112 -21.48 11.14 0.95
CA HIS A 112 -22.29 12.19 0.37
C HIS A 112 -21.39 13.26 -0.25
N PHE A 113 -21.68 13.57 -1.50
CA PHE A 113 -20.98 14.54 -2.31
C PHE A 113 -21.80 15.81 -2.44
N ARG A 114 -21.12 16.95 -2.48
CA ARG A 114 -21.69 18.23 -2.89
C ARG A 114 -20.68 18.97 -3.78
N GLU A 115 -21.18 19.82 -4.66
CA GLU A 115 -20.34 20.70 -5.47
C GLU A 115 -19.64 21.74 -4.58
N THR A 116 -18.42 22.10 -4.96
CA THR A 116 -17.66 23.14 -4.26
C THR A 116 -18.18 24.55 -4.53
N GLU A 117 -18.54 24.82 -5.79
CA GLU A 117 -19.05 26.11 -6.28
C GLU A 117 -20.13 25.80 -7.34
N CYS A 118 -21.13 26.68 -7.48
CA CYS A 118 -22.16 26.50 -8.50
C CYS A 118 -21.51 26.34 -9.88
N ASP A 119 -21.87 25.28 -10.60
CA ASP A 119 -21.41 24.97 -11.96
C ASP A 119 -19.92 24.58 -12.10
N SER A 120 -19.21 24.30 -11.01
CA SER A 120 -17.80 23.85 -11.10
C SER A 120 -17.64 22.40 -11.60
N GLY A 121 -18.70 21.59 -11.45
CA GLY A 121 -18.66 20.15 -11.72
C GLY A 121 -17.76 19.35 -10.77
N LEU A 122 -17.15 19.98 -9.77
CA LEU A 122 -16.23 19.33 -8.83
C LEU A 122 -16.98 18.86 -7.57
N LEU A 123 -17.20 17.56 -7.49
CA LEU A 123 -17.82 16.91 -6.34
C LEU A 123 -16.80 16.63 -5.24
N LYS A 124 -17.10 17.08 -4.02
CA LYS A 124 -16.33 16.76 -2.81
C LYS A 124 -17.21 16.14 -1.74
N ILE A 125 -16.62 15.26 -0.94
CA ILE A 125 -17.25 14.52 0.15
C ILE A 125 -17.38 15.46 1.35
N TYR A 126 -18.61 15.74 1.76
CA TYR A 126 -18.90 16.55 2.96
C TYR A 126 -19.37 15.69 4.14
N LYS A 127 -19.78 14.45 3.88
CA LYS A 127 -20.30 13.57 4.93
C LYS A 127 -20.03 12.11 4.58
N GLN A 128 -19.60 11.36 5.58
CA GLN A 128 -19.44 9.92 5.53
C GLN A 128 -20.26 9.30 6.66
N GLU A 129 -21.06 8.30 6.31
CA GLU A 129 -21.83 7.51 7.26
C GLU A 129 -21.45 6.04 7.13
N ASP A 130 -20.84 5.50 8.17
CA ASP A 130 -20.55 4.08 8.27
C ASP A 130 -21.67 3.40 9.08
N SER A 131 -22.11 2.25 8.59
CA SER A 131 -23.08 1.38 9.23
C SER A 131 -22.57 -0.06 9.20
N TRP A 132 -22.67 -0.78 10.31
CA TRP A 132 -22.36 -2.20 10.34
C TRP A 132 -23.63 -3.00 10.16
N THR A 133 -23.53 -4.10 9.41
CA THR A 133 -24.66 -5.02 9.27
C THR A 133 -24.97 -5.68 10.62
N LEU A 134 -26.25 -5.92 10.91
CA LEU A 134 -26.69 -6.54 12.16
C LEU A 134 -26.05 -7.93 12.36
N GLU A 135 -25.95 -8.72 11.29
CA GLU A 135 -25.28 -10.01 11.28
C GLU A 135 -23.79 -9.88 11.64
N GLY A 136 -23.09 -8.94 11.01
CA GLY A 136 -21.70 -8.63 11.30
C GLY A 136 -21.48 -8.21 12.75
N LEU A 137 -22.39 -7.39 13.30
CA LEU A 137 -22.33 -6.92 14.69
C LEU A 137 -22.60 -8.05 15.68
N LEU A 138 -23.64 -8.87 15.46
CA LEU A 138 -24.01 -9.98 16.35
C LEU A 138 -22.91 -11.04 16.46
N GLN A 139 -22.26 -11.40 15.35
CA GLN A 139 -21.17 -12.38 15.34
C GLN A 139 -19.91 -11.90 16.07
N SER A 140 -19.81 -10.62 16.38
CA SER A 140 -18.57 -9.98 16.79
C SER A 140 -18.67 -9.13 18.06
N VAL A 141 -19.85 -9.04 18.69
CA VAL A 141 -20.11 -8.17 19.85
C VAL A 141 -19.01 -8.22 20.93
N PRO A 142 -18.55 -9.40 21.41
CA PRO A 142 -17.54 -9.44 22.46
C PRO A 142 -16.18 -8.93 21.98
N LEU A 143 -15.77 -9.29 20.75
CA LEU A 143 -14.48 -8.92 20.18
C LEU A 143 -14.45 -7.44 19.75
N ILE A 144 -15.55 -6.92 19.21
CA ILE A 144 -15.71 -5.51 18.85
C ILE A 144 -15.71 -4.63 20.09
N SER A 145 -16.43 -5.03 21.14
CA SER A 145 -16.43 -4.29 22.41
C SER A 145 -15.04 -4.22 23.01
N PHE A 146 -14.32 -5.35 23.02
CA PHE A 146 -12.93 -5.39 23.46
C PHE A 146 -12.03 -4.49 22.59
N TRP A 147 -12.15 -4.61 21.27
CA TRP A 147 -11.37 -3.84 20.29
C TRP A 147 -11.56 -2.35 20.47
N TYR A 148 -12.81 -1.91 20.61
CA TYR A 148 -13.15 -0.52 20.82
C TYR A 148 -12.63 0.01 22.16
N ASN A 149 -12.96 -0.66 23.26
CA ASN A 149 -12.67 -0.15 24.60
C ASN A 149 -11.17 -0.14 24.92
N ASN A 150 -10.44 -1.18 24.48
CA ASN A 150 -9.05 -1.36 24.87
C ASN A 150 -8.06 -0.83 23.84
N VAL A 151 -8.46 -0.72 22.57
CA VAL A 151 -7.54 -0.36 21.49
C VAL A 151 -7.93 0.98 20.87
N LEU A 152 -9.09 1.04 20.22
CA LEU A 152 -9.47 2.25 19.48
C LEU A 152 -9.61 3.46 20.42
N ARG A 153 -10.32 3.30 21.55
CA ARG A 153 -10.52 4.37 22.53
C ARG A 153 -9.22 4.83 23.15
N VAL A 154 -8.33 3.92 23.52
CA VAL A 154 -7.05 4.26 24.16
C VAL A 154 -6.13 4.98 23.17
N VAL A 155 -6.03 4.48 21.95
CA VAL A 155 -5.19 5.09 20.90
C VAL A 155 -5.75 6.44 20.47
N MET A 156 -7.06 6.54 20.29
CA MET A 156 -7.71 7.80 19.94
C MET A 156 -7.64 8.82 21.07
N GLY A 157 -7.82 8.39 22.31
CA GLY A 157 -7.65 9.23 23.50
C GLY A 157 -6.23 9.80 23.56
N LYS A 158 -5.21 8.95 23.36
CA LYS A 158 -3.81 9.38 23.27
C LYS A 158 -3.61 10.39 22.13
N LEU A 159 -4.15 10.13 20.95
CA LEU A 159 -4.00 11.06 19.81
C LEU A 159 -4.70 12.39 20.04
N MET A 160 -5.91 12.41 20.59
CA MET A 160 -6.64 13.64 20.94
C MET A 160 -5.90 14.44 22.01
N THR A 161 -5.32 13.78 23.03
CA THR A 161 -4.53 14.45 24.06
C THR A 161 -3.15 14.92 23.58
N THR A 162 -2.64 14.36 22.48
CA THR A 162 -1.29 14.65 21.95
C THR A 162 -1.32 15.26 20.55
N THR A 163 -2.39 16.01 20.23
CA THR A 163 -2.60 16.70 18.94
C THR A 163 -1.65 17.90 18.74
N GLY A 164 -0.34 17.66 18.87
CA GLY A 164 0.76 18.56 18.53
C GLY A 164 1.94 17.79 17.94
N ASP A 165 2.40 16.73 18.63
CA ASP A 165 3.73 16.15 18.33
C ASP A 165 3.70 14.74 17.69
N ILE A 166 2.63 13.95 17.87
CA ILE A 166 2.63 12.54 17.45
C ILE A 166 2.18 12.33 15.99
N LEU A 167 1.36 13.23 15.42
CA LEU A 167 0.92 13.09 14.03
C LEU A 167 2.11 13.19 13.06
N ASP A 168 3.03 14.13 13.31
CA ASP A 168 4.30 14.22 12.58
C ASP A 168 5.21 13.03 12.90
N SER A 169 5.31 12.61 14.17
CA SER A 169 6.20 11.51 14.53
C SER A 169 5.78 10.17 13.92
N ALA A 170 4.49 9.81 13.92
CA ALA A 170 4.00 8.55 13.38
C ALA A 170 4.01 8.51 11.84
N VAL A 171 3.69 9.63 11.18
CA VAL A 171 3.83 9.77 9.73
C VAL A 171 5.31 9.73 9.33
N ASN A 172 6.18 10.43 10.05
CA ASN A 172 7.63 10.35 9.84
C ASN A 172 8.18 8.95 10.14
N HIS A 173 7.65 8.22 11.11
CA HIS A 173 8.10 6.85 11.41
C HIS A 173 7.65 5.86 10.33
N ALA A 174 6.43 6.00 9.80
CA ALA A 174 5.94 5.20 8.68
C ALA A 174 6.67 5.53 7.36
N GLN A 175 6.96 6.82 7.11
CA GLN A 175 7.75 7.26 5.96
C GLN A 175 9.22 6.83 6.08
N LYS A 176 9.82 6.91 7.28
CA LYS A 176 11.18 6.44 7.55
C LYS A 176 11.31 4.93 7.33
N MET A 177 10.32 4.13 7.73
CA MET A 177 10.31 2.68 7.44
C MET A 177 10.11 2.37 5.94
N SER A 178 9.32 3.17 5.22
CA SER A 178 9.16 3.03 3.76
C SER A 178 10.42 3.45 2.98
N MET A 179 11.10 4.51 3.43
CA MET A 179 12.35 4.99 2.86
C MET A 179 13.51 4.01 3.13
N GLN A 180 13.59 3.47 4.35
CA GLN A 180 14.52 2.38 4.69
C GLN A 180 14.27 1.12 3.85
N SER A 181 13.02 0.81 3.50
CA SER A 181 12.72 -0.33 2.61
C SER A 181 13.20 -0.09 1.18
N LYS A 182 13.20 1.16 0.69
CA LYS A 182 13.77 1.54 -0.62
C LYS A 182 15.30 1.51 -0.60
N GLU A 183 15.93 1.98 0.47
CA GLU A 183 17.39 1.91 0.64
C GLU A 183 17.86 0.45 0.73
N ILE A 184 17.14 -0.42 1.44
CA ILE A 184 17.46 -1.87 1.51
C ILE A 184 17.32 -2.54 0.13
N GLN A 185 16.34 -2.13 -0.69
CA GLN A 185 16.21 -2.62 -2.07
C GLN A 185 17.33 -2.11 -2.98
N GLN A 186 17.76 -0.86 -2.84
CA GLN A 186 18.89 -0.31 -3.58
C GLN A 186 20.20 -0.97 -3.19
N ILE A 187 20.47 -1.13 -1.89
CA ILE A 187 21.64 -1.87 -1.39
C ILE A 187 21.58 -3.31 -1.88
N GLY A 188 20.42 -3.96 -1.86
CA GLY A 188 20.25 -5.32 -2.39
C GLY A 188 20.51 -5.42 -3.90
N HIS A 189 20.18 -4.37 -4.67
CA HIS A 189 20.43 -4.29 -6.10
C HIS A 189 21.92 -4.04 -6.40
N ASP A 190 22.56 -3.13 -5.68
CA ASP A 190 23.98 -2.81 -5.86
C ASP A 190 24.87 -4.00 -5.47
N LEU A 191 24.50 -4.73 -4.42
CA LEU A 191 25.19 -5.95 -3.97
C LEU A 191 24.98 -7.12 -4.96
N ALA A 192 23.86 -7.13 -5.71
CA ALA A 192 23.65 -8.08 -6.79
C ALA A 192 24.49 -7.75 -8.04
N ILE A 193 24.66 -6.46 -8.36
CA ILE A 193 25.54 -6.00 -9.44
C ILE A 193 27.00 -6.31 -9.13
N GLU A 194 27.48 -5.99 -7.92
CA GLU A 194 28.86 -6.26 -7.53
C GLU A 194 29.19 -7.77 -7.60
N ASN A 195 28.24 -8.63 -7.20
CA ASN A 195 28.40 -10.07 -7.33
C ASN A 195 28.42 -10.54 -8.79
N LEU A 196 27.63 -9.94 -9.68
CA LEU A 196 27.65 -10.22 -11.12
C LEU A 196 28.98 -9.82 -11.75
N GLU A 197 29.52 -8.66 -11.39
CA GLU A 197 30.82 -8.18 -11.88
C GLU A 197 31.96 -9.12 -11.45
N LYS A 198 31.97 -9.55 -10.18
CA LYS A 198 32.95 -10.55 -9.69
C LYS A 198 32.82 -11.90 -10.39
N LEU A 199 31.59 -12.31 -10.71
CA LEU A 199 31.34 -13.54 -11.49
C LEU A 199 31.89 -13.44 -12.91
N ASP A 200 31.74 -12.29 -13.56
CA ASP A 200 32.28 -12.06 -14.90
C ASP A 200 33.81 -11.95 -14.91
N GLU A 201 34.41 -11.33 -13.89
CA GLU A 201 35.86 -11.31 -13.69
C GLU A 201 36.42 -12.74 -13.53
N TYR A 202 35.80 -13.53 -12.64
CA TYR A 202 36.19 -14.94 -12.44
C TYR A 202 36.07 -15.77 -13.71
N ARG A 203 35.02 -15.52 -14.52
CA ARG A 203 34.80 -16.20 -15.81
C ARG A 203 35.84 -15.78 -16.85
N SER A 204 36.22 -14.50 -16.88
CA SER A 204 37.27 -13.99 -17.75
C SER A 204 38.61 -14.61 -17.42
N ASP A 205 38.97 -14.66 -16.14
CA ASP A 205 40.22 -15.27 -15.66
C ASP A 205 40.28 -16.76 -15.98
N LEU A 206 39.17 -17.49 -15.78
CA LEU A 206 39.10 -18.90 -16.16
C LEU A 206 39.33 -19.10 -17.66
N ARG A 207 38.81 -18.19 -18.49
CA ARG A 207 38.96 -18.24 -19.95
C ARG A 207 40.39 -17.94 -20.39
N VAL A 208 41.03 -16.95 -19.78
CA VAL A 208 42.44 -16.60 -20.04
C VAL A 208 43.33 -17.78 -19.65
N ASN A 209 43.18 -18.30 -18.45
CA ASN A 209 43.95 -19.46 -17.97
C ASN A 209 43.75 -20.71 -18.84
N TYR A 210 42.52 -20.95 -19.32
CA TYR A 210 42.23 -22.05 -20.23
C TYR A 210 42.92 -21.89 -21.60
N LEU A 211 42.88 -20.69 -22.18
CA LEU A 211 43.53 -20.40 -23.47
C LEU A 211 45.05 -20.44 -23.36
N GLU A 212 45.61 -19.93 -22.27
CA GLU A 212 47.04 -20.02 -21.98
C GLU A 212 47.47 -21.47 -21.77
N GLY A 213 46.65 -22.27 -21.08
CA GLY A 213 46.84 -23.72 -20.98
C GLY A 213 46.88 -24.41 -22.34
N ILE A 214 45.93 -24.10 -23.24
CA ILE A 214 45.93 -24.65 -24.61
C ILE A 214 47.19 -24.23 -25.39
N LYS A 215 47.59 -22.95 -25.28
CA LYS A 215 48.77 -22.42 -25.97
C LYS A 215 50.05 -23.11 -25.50
N ASN A 216 50.24 -23.26 -24.19
CA ASN A 216 51.37 -24.00 -23.62
C ASN A 216 51.36 -25.47 -24.06
N TRP A 217 50.20 -26.12 -24.11
CA TRP A 217 50.08 -27.49 -24.64
C TRP A 217 50.48 -27.59 -26.11
N GLN A 218 50.13 -26.61 -26.95
CA GLN A 218 50.52 -26.56 -28.37
C GLN A 218 52.00 -26.27 -28.56
N GLU A 219 52.59 -25.40 -27.73
CA GLU A 219 54.02 -25.09 -27.76
C GLU A 219 54.86 -26.32 -27.35
N CYS A 220 54.46 -27.06 -26.32
CA CYS A 220 55.12 -28.31 -25.95
C CYS A 220 55.04 -29.40 -27.03
N TYR A 221 54.01 -29.39 -27.89
CA TYR A 221 53.90 -30.35 -29.01
C TYR A 221 54.74 -29.93 -30.23
N ASN A 222 54.91 -28.64 -30.47
CA ASN A 222 55.69 -28.12 -31.61
C ASN A 222 57.21 -28.12 -31.37
N GLU A 223 57.67 -28.14 -30.12
CA GLU A 223 59.10 -28.25 -29.77
C GLU A 223 59.69 -29.66 -29.97
N GLN A 224 58.85 -30.67 -30.28
CA GLN A 224 59.29 -32.07 -30.39
C GLN A 224 59.64 -32.54 -31.81
N ASP A 225 59.42 -31.70 -32.83
CA ASP A 225 59.65 -32.06 -34.25
C ASP A 225 60.92 -31.44 -34.89
N ASP A 226 61.79 -30.76 -34.12
CA ASP A 226 63.05 -30.19 -34.65
C ASP A 226 64.32 -30.96 -34.20
N TYR A 227 64.24 -32.30 -34.19
CA TYR A 227 65.44 -33.14 -34.13
C TYR A 227 66.06 -33.26 -35.53
N THR A 228 66.82 -32.25 -35.93
CA THR A 228 67.70 -32.32 -37.09
C THR A 228 68.80 -33.37 -36.86
N PHE A 229 68.71 -34.43 -37.66
CA PHE A 229 69.64 -35.55 -37.76
C PHE A 229 71.00 -35.05 -38.29
N THR A 230 72.04 -35.04 -37.47
CA THR A 230 73.41 -34.81 -37.95
C THR A 230 74.09 -36.16 -38.25
N PRO A 231 74.53 -36.41 -39.50
CA PRO A 231 75.22 -37.65 -39.85
C PRO A 231 76.69 -37.60 -39.43
N ILE A 232 77.14 -38.60 -38.69
CA ILE A 232 78.53 -38.81 -38.29
C ILE A 232 79.32 -39.36 -39.49
N LYS A 233 80.48 -38.76 -39.78
CA LYS A 233 81.56 -39.36 -40.60
C LYS A 233 82.64 -39.90 -39.69
#